data_AF-A0A4Y5Z303-F1
#
_entry.id   AF-A0A4Y5Z303-F1
#
_cell.length_a   1.000
_cell.length_b   1.000
_cell.length_c   1.000
_cell.angle_alpha   90.00
_cell.angle_beta   90.00
_cell.angle_gamma   90.00
#
_symmetry.space_group_name_H-M   'P 1'
#
loop_
_entity.id
_entity.type
_entity.pdbx_description
1 polymer ?
#
loop_
_entity_poly.entity_id
_entity_poly.type
_entity_poly.pdbx_seq_one_letter_code
_entity_poly.pdbx_strand_id
1 'polypeptide(L)'
;MDTRSGGLEPGDTEGTVNKSPSTHELLNEATLWLQYSRGVTSMLADLLHESDEVDCGQLALALEAVAAMTLIGTQHLNEAHAQAHWDGTMCGVG
;
A
#
# COMPACT_ATOMS: atom_id res chain seq x y z
N MET A 1 -55.59 19.86 -3.12
CA MET A 1 -54.25 20.40 -3.37
C MET A 1 -53.39 19.89 -2.23
N ASP A 2 -52.72 18.76 -2.44
CA ASP A 2 -51.68 18.25 -1.55
C ASP A 2 -50.53 17.85 -2.45
N THR A 3 -49.46 18.62 -2.34
CA THR A 3 -48.21 18.47 -3.07
C THR A 3 -47.32 17.47 -2.33
N ARG A 4 -46.45 16.79 -3.10
CA ARG A 4 -45.27 16.02 -2.68
C ARG A 4 -45.45 14.50 -2.62
N SER A 5 -45.60 13.89 -3.80
CA SER A 5 -44.88 12.64 -4.09
C SER A 5 -43.53 13.01 -4.67
N GLY A 6 -42.51 13.06 -3.81
CA GLY A 6 -41.12 13.06 -4.25
C GLY A 6 -40.78 11.64 -4.67
N GLY A 7 -40.61 11.43 -5.98
CA GLY A 7 -40.00 10.21 -6.50
C GLY A 7 -38.58 10.12 -5.97
N LEU A 8 -38.34 9.11 -5.15
CA LEU A 8 -36.99 8.67 -4.80
C LEU A 8 -36.55 7.73 -5.93
N GLU A 9 -36.12 8.31 -7.07
CA GLU A 9 -35.38 7.54 -8.06
C GLU A 9 -33.95 7.33 -7.51
N PRO A 10 -33.40 6.12 -7.73
CA PRO A 10 -32.33 5.57 -6.94
C PRO A 10 -31.09 6.43 -7.10
N GLY A 11 -30.47 6.78 -5.98
CA GLY A 11 -29.07 7.17 -6.02
C GLY A 11 -28.33 6.03 -6.70
N ASP A 12 -27.69 6.35 -7.82
CA ASP A 12 -26.61 5.56 -8.38
C ASP A 12 -25.51 5.50 -7.32
N THR A 13 -25.70 4.65 -6.31
CA THR A 13 -24.59 3.93 -5.69
C THR A 13 -24.09 2.95 -6.74
N GLU A 14 -23.60 3.49 -7.86
CA GLU A 14 -22.82 2.74 -8.80
C GLU A 14 -21.59 2.35 -8.00
N GLY A 15 -21.62 1.07 -7.62
CA GLY A 15 -20.65 0.49 -6.73
C GLY A 15 -19.26 0.89 -7.19
N THR A 16 -18.41 1.24 -6.25
CA THR A 16 -16.98 1.18 -6.48
C THR A 16 -16.70 -0.24 -6.95
N VAL A 17 -16.68 -0.45 -8.27
CA VAL A 17 -16.18 -1.67 -8.89
C VAL A 17 -14.81 -1.79 -8.25
N ASN A 18 -14.68 -2.74 -7.34
CA ASN A 18 -13.45 -3.06 -6.67
C ASN A 18 -12.54 -3.67 -7.74
N LYS A 19 -12.01 -2.79 -8.58
CA LYS A 19 -11.09 -3.13 -9.64
C LYS A 19 -9.81 -3.52 -8.93
N SER A 20 -9.37 -4.75 -9.17
CA SER A 20 -8.05 -5.19 -8.70
C SER A 20 -7.01 -4.17 -9.17
N PRO A 21 -6.10 -3.73 -8.29
CA PRO A 21 -5.07 -2.77 -8.66
C PRO A 21 -4.23 -3.36 -9.79
N SER A 22 -3.90 -2.52 -10.76
CA SER A 22 -3.02 -2.89 -11.87
C SER A 22 -1.60 -3.12 -11.38
N THR A 23 -0.81 -3.87 -12.16
CA THR A 23 0.62 -4.09 -11.92
C THR A 23 1.38 -2.77 -11.65
N HIS A 24 1.07 -1.70 -12.38
CA HIS A 24 1.72 -0.40 -12.17
C HIS A 24 1.35 0.22 -10.82
N GLU A 25 0.08 0.17 -10.43
CA GLU A 25 -0.38 0.67 -9.11
C GLU A 25 0.28 -0.11 -7.98
N LEU A 26 0.32 -1.45 -8.08
CA LEU A 26 1.00 -2.30 -7.11
C LEU A 26 2.50 -1.99 -6.99
N LEU A 27 3.20 -1.80 -8.10
CA LEU A 27 4.62 -1.45 -8.08
C LEU A 27 4.87 -0.06 -7.50
N ASN A 28 3.98 0.90 -7.77
CA ASN A 28 4.05 2.24 -7.18
C ASN A 28 3.84 2.19 -5.66
N GLU A 29 2.80 1.50 -5.20
CA GLU A 29 2.52 1.32 -3.77
C GLU A 29 3.66 0.59 -3.06
N ALA A 30 4.18 -0.49 -3.65
CA ALA A 30 5.35 -1.19 -3.11
C ALA A 30 6.55 -0.26 -2.96
N THR A 31 6.80 0.54 -3.99
CA THR A 31 7.91 1.50 -4.01
C THR A 31 7.76 2.54 -2.91
N LEU A 32 6.54 3.06 -2.69
CA LEU A 32 6.27 4.01 -1.61
C LEU A 32 6.57 3.39 -0.24
N TRP A 33 6.01 2.22 0.06
CA TRP A 33 6.22 1.55 1.35
C TRP A 33 7.68 1.26 1.64
N LEU A 34 8.43 0.82 0.62
CA LEU A 34 9.87 0.54 0.76
C LEU A 34 10.70 1.82 0.92
N GLN A 35 10.33 2.92 0.25
CA GLN A 35 10.99 4.21 0.44
C GLN A 35 10.73 4.78 1.83
N TYR A 36 9.50 4.68 2.34
CA TYR A 36 9.18 5.08 3.71
C TYR A 36 9.95 4.25 4.74
N SER A 37 9.96 2.93 4.59
CA SER A 37 10.75 2.02 5.42
C SER A 37 12.22 2.42 5.46
N ARG A 38 12.82 2.71 4.30
CA ARG A 38 14.21 3.19 4.19
C ARG A 38 14.41 4.54 4.87
N GLY A 39 13.50 5.50 4.67
CA GLY A 39 13.59 6.83 5.28
C GLY A 39 13.55 6.77 6.81
N VAL A 40 12.61 6.01 7.36
CA VAL A 40 12.50 5.79 8.82
C VAL A 40 13.74 5.09 9.35
N THR A 41 14.26 4.08 8.65
CA THR A 41 15.50 3.40 9.06
C THR A 41 16.70 4.35 9.09
N SER A 42 16.83 5.24 8.10
CA SER A 42 17.90 6.25 8.08
C SER A 42 17.78 7.22 9.25
N MET A 43 16.58 7.73 9.51
CA MET A 43 16.32 8.63 10.64
C MET A 43 16.65 7.97 11.98
N LEU A 44 16.31 6.69 12.15
CA LEU A 44 16.68 5.93 13.35
C LEU A 44 18.20 5.77 13.47
N ALA A 45 18.90 5.51 12.37
CA ALA A 45 20.36 5.40 12.38
C ALA A 45 21.04 6.72 12.78
N ASP A 46 20.54 7.85 12.26
CA ASP A 46 21.04 9.18 12.62
C ASP A 46 20.80 9.46 14.12
N LEU A 47 19.59 9.17 14.62
CA LEU A 47 19.25 9.35 16.04
C LEU A 47 20.10 8.45 16.97
N LEU A 48 20.35 7.20 16.58
CA LEU A 48 21.22 6.29 17.34
C LEU A 48 22.68 6.75 17.36
N HIS A 49 23.14 7.44 16.31
CA HIS A 49 24.49 7.96 16.24
C HIS A 49 24.67 9.23 17.09
N GLU A 50 23.66 10.10 17.09
CA GLU A 50 23.70 11.40 17.77
C GLU A 50 23.31 11.34 19.24
N SER A 51 22.58 10.31 19.68
CA SER A 51 22.07 10.20 21.05
C SER A 51 23.04 9.48 21.99
N ASP A 52 23.33 10.10 23.15
CA ASP A 52 24.13 9.49 24.23
C ASP A 52 23.37 8.33 24.94
N GLU A 53 22.05 8.40 24.98
CA GLU A 53 21.17 7.37 25.54
C GLU A 53 20.04 7.03 24.56
N VAL A 54 19.70 5.75 24.46
CA VAL A 54 18.67 5.25 23.55
C VAL A 54 17.60 4.52 24.35
N ASP A 55 16.34 4.93 24.19
CA ASP A 55 15.20 4.15 24.67
C ASP A 55 14.98 2.93 23.77
N CYS A 56 15.51 1.78 24.21
CA CYS A 56 15.40 0.51 23.48
C CYS A 56 13.94 0.07 23.25
N GLY A 57 12.99 0.48 24.10
CA GLY A 57 11.57 0.15 23.93
C GLY A 57 10.96 0.91 22.76
N GLN A 58 11.23 2.21 22.66
CA GLN A 58 10.81 3.03 21.52
C GLN A 58 11.50 2.60 20.23
N LEU A 59 12.79 2.25 20.29
CA LEU A 59 13.52 1.74 19.13
C LEU A 59 12.92 0.42 18.62
N ALA A 60 12.59 -0.52 19.51
CA ALA A 60 11.96 -1.78 19.14
C ALA A 60 10.63 -1.54 18.42
N LEU A 61 9.78 -0.65 18.95
CA LEU A 61 8.50 -0.29 18.32
C LEU A 61 8.70 0.33 16.93
N ALA A 62 9.70 1.20 16.77
CA ALA A 62 10.00 1.81 15.49
C ALA A 62 10.49 0.77 14.46
N LEU A 63 11.30 -0.20 14.90
CA LEU A 63 11.76 -1.32 14.05
C LEU A 63 10.61 -2.27 13.67
N GLU A 64 9.62 -2.49 14.55
CA GLU A 64 8.41 -3.23 14.21
C GLU A 64 7.60 -2.50 13.12
N ALA A 65 7.48 -1.18 13.19
CA ALA A 65 6.84 -0.39 12.14
C ALA A 65 7.59 -0.49 10.80
N VAL A 66 8.93 -0.45 10.82
CA VAL A 66 9.78 -0.68 9.64
C VAL A 66 9.53 -2.06 9.03
N ALA A 67 9.44 -3.10 9.87
CA ALA A 67 9.14 -4.46 9.42
C ALA A 67 7.76 -4.55 8.76
N ALA A 68 6.73 -3.92 9.35
CA ALA A 68 5.38 -3.88 8.80
C ALA A 68 5.32 -3.16 7.44
N MET A 69 5.93 -1.98 7.31
CA MET A 69 6.00 -1.25 6.04
C MET A 69 6.71 -2.08 4.96
N THR A 70 7.82 -2.72 5.31
CA THR A 70 8.56 -3.58 4.39
C THR A 70 7.73 -4.77 3.93
N LEU A 71 7.00 -5.42 4.86
CA LEU A 71 6.13 -6.54 4.54
C LEU A 71 5.05 -6.15 3.52
N ILE A 72 4.34 -5.03 3.74
CA ILE A 72 3.31 -4.53 2.81
C ILE A 72 3.92 -4.28 1.43
N GLY A 73 5.08 -3.62 1.36
CA GLY A 73 5.76 -3.38 0.09
C GLY A 73 6.13 -4.67 -0.66
N THR A 74 6.61 -5.69 0.06
CA THR A 74 6.93 -7.00 -0.54
C THR A 74 5.70 -7.76 -1.02
N GLN A 75 4.55 -7.63 -0.33
CA GLN A 75 3.30 -8.24 -0.76
C GLN A 75 2.84 -7.64 -2.09
N HIS A 76 2.84 -6.32 -2.21
CA HIS A 76 2.50 -5.64 -3.46
C HIS A 76 3.44 -5.99 -4.62
N LEU A 77 4.75 -6.15 -4.36
CA LEU A 77 5.70 -6.65 -5.37
C LEU A 77 5.33 -8.06 -5.83
N ASN A 78 5.04 -8.97 -4.89
CA ASN A 78 4.65 -10.34 -5.22
C ASN A 78 3.35 -10.39 -6.04
N GLU A 79 2.37 -9.56 -5.70
CA GLU A 79 1.13 -9.43 -6.46
C GLU A 79 1.38 -8.90 -7.87
N ALA A 80 2.21 -7.86 -8.02
CA ALA A 80 2.58 -7.31 -9.31
C ALA A 80 3.31 -8.33 -10.18
N HIS A 81 4.24 -9.08 -9.59
CA HIS A 81 4.95 -10.15 -10.28
C HIS A 81 4.02 -11.28 -10.73
N ALA A 82 3.07 -11.67 -9.87
CA ALA A 82 2.06 -12.65 -10.25
C ALA A 82 1.24 -12.14 -11.45
N GLN A 83 0.71 -10.92 -11.40
CA GLN A 83 -0.06 -10.33 -12.50
C GLN A 83 0.74 -10.28 -13.81
N ALA A 84 1.97 -9.76 -13.78
CA ALA A 84 2.82 -9.67 -14.96
C ALA A 84 3.16 -11.05 -15.55
N HIS A 85 3.35 -12.08 -14.72
CA HIS A 85 3.57 -13.44 -15.18
C HIS A 85 2.35 -14.00 -15.93
N TRP A 86 1.14 -13.78 -15.41
CA TRP A 86 -0.10 -14.19 -16.08
C TRP A 86 -0.30 -13.44 -17.41
N ASP A 87 -0.09 -12.13 -17.44
CA ASP A 87 -0.20 -11.33 -18.66
C ASP A 87 0.78 -11.77 -19.75
N GLY A 88 2.04 -12.05 -19.38
CA GLY A 88 3.06 -12.54 -20.30
C GLY A 88 2.79 -13.95 -20.82
N THR A 89 2.20 -14.81 -19.98
CA THR A 89 1.79 -16.17 -20.37
C THR A 89 0.59 -16.14 -21.34
N MET A 90 -0.35 -15.21 -21.15
CA MET A 90 -1.57 -15.11 -21.97
C MET A 90 -1.35 -14.39 -23.32
N CYS A 91 -0.35 -13.50 -23.43
CA CYS A 91 0.05 -12.88 -24.70
C CYS A 91 1.09 -13.69 -25.49
N GLY A 92 1.60 -14.78 -24.91
CA GLY A 92 2.72 -15.57 -25.43
C GLY A 92 2.36 -16.97 -25.90
N VAL A 93 1.17 -17.24 -26.42
CA VAL A 93 0.87 -18.44 -27.24
C VAL A 93 -0.21 -18.10 -28.27
N GLY A 94 0.22 -17.98 -29.53
CA GLY A 94 -0.60 -17.80 -30.73
C GLY A 94 0.29 -17.77 -31.96
#